data_AF-G9L0F3-F1
#
_entry.id   AF-G9L0F3-F1
#
_cell.length_a   1.000
_cell.length_b   1.000
_cell.length_c   1.000
_cell.angle_alpha   90.00
_cell.angle_beta   90.00
_cell.angle_gamma   90.00
#
_symmetry.space_group_name_H-M   'P 1'
#
loop_
_entity.id
_entity.type
_entity.pdbx_description
1 polymer ?
#
loop_
_entity_poly.entity_id
_entity_poly.type
_entity_poly.pdbx_seq_one_letter_code
_entity_poly.pdbx_strand_id
1 'polypeptide(L)'
;EDSPYETLHSFISNAVAPFFKSYIRESGKADRDGDKMAPSVEKKIAELEMGLLHLQQNIEIPEISLPIHPIITNVAKQCYERGEKPKVTDFGDKVEDPTFLNQLQSGVNRWIREIQKVTKLDRDPASGTALQEISFWLNLERALYRIQEKRESPEVLLTLDILKHGKRFHATVSFDTDTGLKQALETVNDYNPLMKDFPLNDLLSATELDKIRQALVAIFTHLRKIRNTKYPIQRALRLVEAISRDLSSQLLKVLGTRKLMHVAYEEFEKVMVACFEVFQTWDDEYEKLQVLLRDIVKRKREENLKMVWRINPAHRKLQARLDQMRKFRRQHEQLRAVIVRVLRPQVTAVAQQNQGEVPEPQDMKVAE
;
A
#
# COMPACT_ATOMS: atom_id res chain seq x y z
N GLU A 1 -6.55 -9.10 -23.00
CA GLU A 1 -7.91 -9.11 -22.44
C GLU A 1 -7.80 -8.59 -21.03
N ASP A 2 -8.29 -7.37 -20.79
CA ASP A 2 -8.18 -6.74 -19.47
C ASP A 2 -9.01 -7.54 -18.47
N SER A 3 -8.45 -7.77 -17.28
CA SER A 3 -9.15 -8.49 -16.23
C SER A 3 -10.47 -7.77 -15.90
N PRO A 4 -11.60 -8.46 -15.65
CA PRO A 4 -12.87 -7.81 -15.27
C PRO A 4 -12.71 -6.84 -14.08
N TYR A 5 -11.76 -7.12 -13.18
CA TYR A 5 -11.40 -6.25 -12.07
C TYR A 5 -10.68 -4.96 -12.53
N GLU A 6 -9.87 -5.05 -13.59
CA GLU A 6 -9.18 -3.92 -14.26
C GLU A 6 -10.17 -2.95 -14.87
N THR A 7 -11.13 -3.50 -15.60
CA THR A 7 -12.21 -2.71 -16.20
C THR A 7 -13.08 -2.04 -15.12
N LEU A 8 -13.50 -2.79 -14.09
CA LEU A 8 -14.32 -2.27 -12.99
C LEU A 8 -13.64 -1.14 -12.20
N HIS A 9 -12.37 -1.30 -11.85
CA HIS A 9 -11.61 -0.24 -11.21
C HIS A 9 -11.46 0.99 -12.09
N SER A 10 -11.18 0.81 -13.39
CA SER A 10 -11.09 1.93 -14.33
C SER A 10 -12.41 2.70 -14.37
N PHE A 11 -13.55 2.01 -14.44
CA PHE A 11 -14.86 2.65 -14.36
C PHE A 11 -15.09 3.39 -13.03
N ILE A 12 -14.73 2.78 -11.90
CA ILE A 12 -14.95 3.39 -10.59
C ILE A 12 -14.03 4.58 -10.35
N SER A 13 -12.75 4.45 -10.69
CA SER A 13 -11.71 5.47 -10.51
C SER A 13 -11.91 6.67 -11.45
N ASN A 14 -12.26 6.41 -12.72
CA ASN A 14 -12.32 7.44 -13.75
C ASN A 14 -13.71 8.02 -13.98
N ALA A 15 -14.78 7.27 -13.71
CA ALA A 15 -16.15 7.74 -13.94
C ALA A 15 -16.92 7.94 -12.63
N VAL A 16 -17.04 6.90 -11.79
CA VAL A 16 -17.93 6.95 -10.62
C VAL A 16 -17.42 7.91 -9.54
N ALA A 17 -16.15 7.82 -9.15
CA ALA A 17 -15.58 8.66 -8.10
C ALA A 17 -15.54 10.16 -8.50
N PRO A 18 -15.13 10.54 -9.72
CA PRO A 18 -15.16 11.95 -10.14
C PRO A 18 -16.58 12.49 -10.29
N PHE A 19 -17.51 11.68 -10.81
CA PHE A 19 -18.91 12.08 -10.97
C PHE A 19 -19.60 12.32 -9.62
N PHE A 20 -19.40 11.42 -8.65
CA PHE A 20 -19.95 11.58 -7.31
C PHE A 20 -19.38 12.82 -6.59
N LYS A 21 -18.06 13.07 -6.73
CA LYS A 21 -17.41 14.28 -6.22
C LYS A 21 -17.97 15.56 -6.85
N SER A 22 -18.23 15.53 -8.17
CA SER A 22 -18.84 16.65 -8.89
C SER A 22 -20.24 16.95 -8.36
N TYR A 23 -21.06 15.91 -8.21
CA TYR A 23 -22.43 16.03 -7.71
C TYR A 23 -22.49 16.57 -6.27
N ILE A 24 -21.62 16.10 -5.37
CA ILE A 24 -21.52 16.64 -4.01
C ILE A 24 -21.14 18.13 -4.06
N ARG A 25 -20.18 18.49 -4.91
CA ARG A 25 -19.70 19.88 -5.07
C ARG A 25 -20.76 20.82 -5.63
N GLU A 26 -21.58 20.37 -6.59
CA GLU A 26 -22.68 21.15 -7.16
C GLU A 26 -23.88 21.25 -6.21
N SER A 27 -24.17 20.20 -5.44
CA SER A 27 -25.35 20.18 -4.56
C SER A 27 -25.24 21.07 -3.32
N GLY A 28 -24.05 21.60 -3.00
CA GLY A 28 -23.83 22.47 -1.83
C GLY A 28 -24.10 21.81 -0.47
N LYS A 29 -24.38 20.49 -0.44
CA LYS A 29 -24.76 19.76 0.78
C LYS A 29 -23.64 19.53 1.79
N ALA A 30 -22.41 19.94 1.48
CA ALA A 30 -21.28 19.83 2.39
C ALA A 30 -21.41 20.71 3.65
N ASP A 31 -22.23 21.77 3.63
CA ASP A 31 -22.40 22.72 4.74
C ASP A 31 -23.70 22.54 5.56
N ARG A 32 -24.55 21.55 5.24
CA ARG A 32 -25.68 21.20 6.13
C ARG A 32 -25.21 20.18 7.14
N ASP A 33 -25.08 20.62 8.39
CA ASP A 33 -24.67 19.96 9.65
C ASP A 33 -25.25 18.56 9.99
N GLY A 34 -25.88 17.85 9.04
CA GLY A 34 -26.51 16.53 9.25
C GLY A 34 -26.15 15.43 8.24
N ASP A 35 -25.61 15.72 7.06
CA ASP A 35 -25.50 14.70 6.00
C ASP A 35 -24.13 13.99 5.99
N LYS A 36 -23.84 13.23 7.05
CA LYS A 36 -22.63 12.38 7.17
C LYS A 36 -22.59 11.26 6.11
N MET A 37 -23.66 11.03 5.35
CA MET A 37 -23.68 10.02 4.30
C MET A 37 -22.82 10.40 3.10
N ALA A 38 -22.77 11.66 2.67
CA ALA A 38 -22.00 12.04 1.49
C ALA A 38 -20.48 11.75 1.65
N PRO A 39 -19.82 12.17 2.74
CA PRO A 39 -18.43 11.78 3.01
C PRO A 39 -18.27 10.27 3.26
N SER A 40 -19.28 9.60 3.86
CA SER A 40 -19.25 8.15 4.09
C SER A 40 -19.32 7.35 2.79
N VAL A 41 -20.13 7.78 1.83
CA VAL A 41 -20.24 7.15 0.50
C VAL A 41 -18.99 7.44 -0.31
N GLU A 42 -18.42 8.64 -0.24
CA GLU A 42 -17.13 8.94 -0.85
C GLU A 42 -16.01 8.03 -0.30
N LYS A 43 -16.00 7.81 1.03
CA LYS A 43 -15.10 6.85 1.67
C LYS A 43 -15.34 5.42 1.17
N LYS A 44 -16.60 4.96 1.06
CA LYS A 44 -16.95 3.63 0.54
C LYS A 44 -16.56 3.44 -0.92
N ILE A 45 -16.70 4.46 -1.75
CA ILE A 45 -16.26 4.43 -3.16
C ILE A 45 -14.73 4.30 -3.21
N ALA A 46 -14.00 5.04 -2.36
CA ALA A 46 -12.56 4.90 -2.24
C ALA A 46 -12.15 3.50 -1.70
N GLU A 47 -12.85 2.97 -0.71
CA GLU A 47 -12.65 1.61 -0.19
C GLU A 47 -12.91 0.54 -1.26
N LEU A 48 -13.93 0.74 -2.11
CA LEU A 48 -14.26 -0.16 -3.23
C LEU A 48 -13.23 -0.07 -4.36
N GLU A 49 -12.81 1.15 -4.75
CA GLU A 49 -11.70 1.38 -5.68
C GLU A 49 -10.47 0.62 -5.19
N MET A 50 -10.15 0.74 -3.90
CA MET A 50 -9.04 0.02 -3.27
C MET A 50 -9.24 -1.50 -3.25
N GLY A 51 -10.44 -2.00 -2.95
CA GLY A 51 -10.75 -3.43 -2.97
C GLY A 51 -10.60 -4.05 -4.36
N LEU A 52 -10.98 -3.32 -5.41
CA LEU A 52 -10.81 -3.77 -6.80
C LEU A 52 -9.35 -3.70 -7.25
N LEU A 53 -8.62 -2.67 -6.84
CA LEU A 53 -7.17 -2.60 -7.06
C LEU A 53 -6.46 -3.78 -6.38
N HIS A 54 -6.86 -4.15 -5.16
CA HIS A 54 -6.35 -5.32 -4.45
C HIS A 54 -6.64 -6.62 -5.23
N LEU A 55 -7.83 -6.78 -5.80
CA LEU A 55 -8.20 -7.95 -6.60
C LEU A 55 -7.48 -8.04 -7.95
N GLN A 56 -7.20 -6.90 -8.61
CA GLN A 56 -6.33 -6.86 -9.80
C GLN A 56 -4.89 -7.25 -9.48
N GLN A 57 -4.42 -6.79 -8.33
CA GLN A 57 -3.06 -6.98 -7.87
C GLN A 57 -2.90 -8.28 -7.08
N ASN A 58 -3.90 -9.16 -7.07
CA ASN A 58 -3.84 -10.46 -6.41
C ASN A 58 -2.60 -11.18 -6.95
N ILE A 59 -1.58 -11.21 -6.10
CA ILE A 59 -0.46 -12.12 -6.25
C ILE A 59 -1.06 -13.49 -5.97
N GLU A 60 -1.39 -14.20 -7.04
CA GLU A 60 -1.93 -15.54 -6.97
C GLU A 60 -0.82 -16.44 -6.39
N ILE A 61 -0.81 -16.57 -5.06
CA ILE A 61 0.01 -17.59 -4.41
C ILE A 61 -0.65 -18.91 -4.81
N PRO A 62 0.04 -19.79 -5.55
CA PRO A 62 -0.56 -20.99 -6.08
C PRO A 62 -1.07 -21.85 -4.92
N GLU A 63 -2.35 -22.20 -4.95
CA GLU A 63 -2.91 -23.15 -3.99
C GLU A 63 -2.29 -24.53 -4.24
N ILE A 64 -1.58 -25.05 -3.24
CA ILE A 64 -0.96 -26.37 -3.34
C ILE A 64 -2.00 -27.45 -3.06
N SER A 65 -2.17 -28.35 -4.03
CA SER A 65 -2.82 -29.63 -3.81
C SER A 65 -1.76 -30.71 -3.61
N LEU A 66 -1.85 -31.47 -2.51
CA LEU A 66 -1.03 -32.66 -2.27
C LEU A 66 -1.83 -33.89 -2.72
N PRO A 67 -1.64 -34.38 -3.96
CA PRO A 67 -2.37 -35.55 -4.43
C PRO A 67 -1.92 -36.79 -3.66
N ILE A 68 -2.87 -37.48 -3.03
CA ILE A 68 -2.65 -38.72 -2.30
C ILE A 68 -2.90 -39.90 -3.25
N HIS A 69 -2.18 -41.01 -3.03
CA HIS A 69 -2.35 -42.21 -3.84
C HIS A 69 -3.77 -42.79 -3.67
N PRO A 70 -4.50 -43.16 -4.76
CA PRO A 70 -5.89 -43.62 -4.68
C PRO A 70 -6.12 -44.80 -3.73
N ILE A 71 -5.17 -45.73 -3.64
CA ILE A 71 -5.23 -46.86 -2.69
C ILE A 71 -5.27 -46.36 -1.23
N ILE A 72 -4.45 -45.36 -0.88
CA ILE A 72 -4.43 -44.79 0.46
C ILE A 72 -5.73 -44.04 0.74
N THR A 73 -6.25 -43.29 -0.23
CA THR A 73 -7.55 -42.62 -0.10
C THR A 73 -8.70 -43.61 0.10
N ASN A 74 -8.69 -44.73 -0.63
CA ASN A 74 -9.73 -45.76 -0.52
C ASN A 74 -9.65 -46.49 0.83
N VAL A 75 -8.45 -46.85 1.29
CA VAL A 75 -8.25 -47.47 2.61
C VAL A 75 -8.63 -46.50 3.72
N ALA A 76 -8.23 -45.23 3.62
CA ALA A 76 -8.61 -44.20 4.58
C ALA A 76 -10.14 -44.08 4.69
N LYS A 77 -10.86 -44.02 3.56
CA LYS A 77 -12.33 -43.99 3.54
C LYS A 77 -12.95 -45.21 4.22
N GLN A 78 -12.46 -46.42 3.92
CA GLN A 78 -12.97 -47.65 4.53
C GLN A 78 -12.73 -47.70 6.05
N CYS A 79 -11.59 -47.20 6.52
CA CYS A 79 -11.30 -47.10 7.96
C CYS A 79 -12.21 -46.05 8.63
N TYR A 80 -12.44 -44.91 7.98
CA TYR A 80 -13.36 -43.89 8.47
C TYR A 80 -14.81 -44.39 8.55
N GLU A 81 -15.27 -45.16 7.57
CA GLU A 81 -16.60 -45.81 7.59
C GLU A 81 -16.74 -46.83 8.73
N ARG A 82 -15.63 -47.44 9.17
CA ARG A 82 -15.57 -48.35 10.32
C ARG A 82 -15.36 -47.62 11.65
N GLY A 83 -15.19 -46.30 11.66
CA GLY A 83 -14.91 -45.51 12.86
C GLY A 83 -13.49 -45.70 13.42
N GLU A 84 -12.58 -46.30 12.65
CA GLU A 84 -11.21 -46.59 13.08
C GLU A 84 -10.20 -45.69 12.36
N LYS A 85 -9.09 -45.35 13.05
CA LYS A 85 -7.99 -44.62 12.42
C LYS A 85 -7.19 -45.57 11.51
N PRO A 86 -6.85 -45.16 10.27
CA PRO A 86 -6.04 -45.98 9.38
C PRO A 86 -4.70 -46.35 10.01
N LYS A 87 -4.28 -47.61 9.90
CA LYS A 87 -2.99 -48.11 10.39
C LYS A 87 -2.14 -48.64 9.25
N VAL A 88 -0.82 -48.67 9.45
CA VAL A 88 0.13 -49.20 8.45
C VAL A 88 -0.14 -50.69 8.15
N THR A 89 -0.64 -51.44 9.13
CA THR A 89 -1.00 -52.86 9.00
C THR A 89 -2.17 -53.13 8.04
N ASP A 90 -3.02 -52.13 7.79
CA ASP A 90 -4.22 -52.29 6.95
C ASP A 90 -3.87 -52.45 5.46
N PHE A 91 -2.61 -52.16 5.10
CA PHE A 91 -2.08 -52.28 3.75
C PHE A 91 -1.45 -53.67 3.49
N GLY A 92 -1.25 -54.51 4.52
CA GLY A 92 -0.73 -55.89 4.39
C GLY A 92 0.55 -55.98 3.54
N ASP A 93 0.59 -56.97 2.64
CA ASP A 93 1.74 -57.24 1.75
C ASP A 93 2.04 -56.08 0.76
N LYS A 94 1.09 -55.16 0.55
CA LYS A 94 1.30 -54.00 -0.33
C LYS A 94 2.29 -53.00 0.25
N VAL A 95 2.57 -53.04 1.55
CA VAL A 95 3.59 -52.21 2.19
C VAL A 95 5.00 -52.64 1.77
N GLU A 96 5.19 -53.88 1.33
CA GLU A 96 6.48 -54.41 0.89
C GLU A 96 6.66 -54.32 -0.63
N ASP A 97 5.62 -53.97 -1.38
CA ASP A 97 5.67 -53.85 -2.84
C ASP A 97 6.57 -52.68 -3.26
N PRO A 98 7.70 -52.94 -3.94
CA PRO A 98 8.62 -51.90 -4.36
C PRO A 98 8.00 -50.94 -5.40
N THR A 99 7.01 -51.38 -6.18
CA THR A 99 6.33 -50.52 -7.17
C THR A 99 5.43 -49.50 -6.49
N PHE A 100 4.64 -49.94 -5.52
CA PHE A 100 3.79 -49.07 -4.70
C PHE A 100 4.62 -48.06 -3.89
N LEU A 101 5.67 -48.52 -3.21
CA LEU A 101 6.55 -47.63 -2.45
C LEU A 101 7.29 -46.61 -3.34
N ASN A 102 7.65 -46.98 -4.57
CA ASN A 102 8.23 -46.04 -5.55
C ASN A 102 7.22 -44.96 -5.98
N GLN A 103 5.95 -45.34 -6.21
CA GLN A 103 4.89 -44.38 -6.53
C GLN A 103 4.66 -43.40 -5.38
N LEU A 104 4.57 -43.88 -4.14
CA LEU A 104 4.46 -43.02 -2.95
C LEU A 104 5.66 -42.07 -2.82
N GLN A 105 6.88 -42.58 -2.97
CA GLN A 105 8.09 -41.76 -2.94
C GLN A 105 8.09 -40.66 -4.01
N SER A 106 7.67 -40.98 -5.24
CA SER A 106 7.54 -39.98 -6.31
C SER A 106 6.48 -38.92 -6.00
N GLY A 107 5.38 -39.31 -5.35
CA GLY A 107 4.33 -38.40 -4.86
C GLY A 107 4.88 -37.44 -3.80
N VAL A 108 5.59 -37.95 -2.80
CA VAL A 108 6.24 -37.14 -1.76
C VAL A 108 7.27 -36.19 -2.36
N ASN A 109 8.10 -36.65 -3.30
CA ASN A 109 9.05 -35.77 -4.00
C ASN A 109 8.35 -34.65 -4.78
N ARG A 110 7.17 -34.90 -5.34
CA ARG A 110 6.35 -33.86 -5.97
C ARG A 110 5.82 -32.87 -4.93
N TRP A 111 5.35 -33.36 -3.77
CA TRP A 111 4.92 -32.48 -2.67
C TRP A 111 6.05 -31.57 -2.20
N ILE A 112 7.27 -32.08 -2.05
CA ILE A 112 8.45 -31.27 -1.70
C ILE A 112 8.63 -30.13 -2.70
N ARG A 113 8.58 -30.42 -4.01
CA ARG A 113 8.74 -29.39 -5.04
C ARG A 113 7.63 -28.35 -5.00
N GLU A 114 6.37 -28.76 -4.82
CA GLU A 114 5.26 -27.81 -4.73
C GLU A 114 5.39 -26.93 -3.49
N ILE A 115 5.71 -27.50 -2.32
CA ILE A 115 5.93 -26.72 -1.10
C ILE A 115 7.11 -25.76 -1.27
N GLN A 116 8.20 -26.20 -1.90
CA GLN A 116 9.35 -25.35 -2.20
C GLN A 116 9.01 -24.17 -3.12
N LYS A 117 8.05 -24.30 -4.04
CA LYS A 117 7.62 -23.16 -4.87
C LYS A 117 7.02 -22.04 -4.02
N VAL A 118 6.28 -22.39 -2.97
CA VAL A 118 5.67 -21.41 -2.06
C VAL A 118 6.66 -20.93 -1.00
N THR A 119 7.52 -21.78 -0.45
CA THR A 119 8.50 -21.37 0.58
C THR A 119 9.65 -20.55 0.02
N LYS A 120 9.97 -20.71 -1.27
CA LYS A 120 10.95 -19.87 -2.00
C LYS A 120 10.30 -18.69 -2.74
N LEU A 121 8.98 -18.52 -2.60
CA LEU A 121 8.27 -17.38 -3.16
C LEU A 121 8.74 -16.14 -2.39
N ASP A 122 9.56 -15.32 -3.03
CA ASP A 122 9.92 -14.00 -2.52
C ASP A 122 9.66 -12.95 -3.59
N ARG A 123 9.14 -11.82 -3.14
CA ARG A 123 8.81 -10.68 -3.99
C ARG A 123 9.84 -9.59 -3.77
N ASP A 124 10.32 -8.99 -4.86
CA ASP A 124 11.18 -7.81 -4.75
C ASP A 124 10.39 -6.64 -4.13
N PRO A 125 10.76 -6.15 -2.94
CA PRO A 125 10.10 -5.02 -2.28
C PRO A 125 10.35 -3.69 -3.01
N ALA A 126 11.30 -3.61 -3.93
CA ALA A 126 11.56 -2.39 -4.71
C ALA A 126 10.51 -2.13 -5.81
N SER A 127 9.82 -3.19 -6.24
CA SER A 127 8.80 -3.16 -7.29
C SER A 127 7.41 -3.14 -6.66
N GLY A 128 6.52 -2.22 -7.07
CA GLY A 128 5.12 -2.15 -6.58
C GLY A 128 4.84 -1.18 -5.42
N THR A 129 3.66 -1.32 -4.84
CA THR A 129 3.14 -0.47 -3.74
C THR A 129 3.34 -1.12 -2.37
N ALA A 130 3.24 -0.33 -1.28
CA ALA A 130 3.32 -0.88 0.07
C ALA A 130 2.19 -1.88 0.35
N LEU A 131 1.00 -1.66 -0.23
CA LEU A 131 -0.14 -2.57 -0.12
C LEU A 131 0.14 -3.94 -0.71
N GLN A 132 0.85 -3.99 -1.85
CA GLN A 132 1.21 -5.26 -2.49
C GLN A 132 2.17 -6.08 -1.63
N GLU A 133 3.11 -5.42 -0.94
CA GLU A 133 4.01 -6.12 -0.03
C GLU A 133 3.27 -6.64 1.22
N ILE A 134 2.40 -5.83 1.81
CA ILE A 134 1.61 -6.24 2.99
C ILE A 134 0.67 -7.41 2.66
N SER A 135 -0.06 -7.30 1.55
CA SER A 135 -0.96 -8.37 1.08
C SER A 135 -0.19 -9.64 0.71
N PHE A 136 0.99 -9.53 0.10
CA PHE A 136 1.87 -10.66 -0.16
C PHE A 136 2.20 -11.42 1.12
N TRP A 137 2.68 -10.72 2.16
CA TRP A 137 3.05 -11.37 3.42
C TRP A 137 1.85 -12.01 4.13
N LEU A 138 0.70 -11.35 4.12
CA LEU A 138 -0.53 -11.87 4.71
C LEU A 138 -1.08 -13.09 3.94
N ASN A 139 -1.01 -13.05 2.61
CA ASN A 139 -1.42 -14.19 1.78
C ASN A 139 -0.42 -15.34 1.91
N LEU A 140 0.88 -15.06 2.02
CA LEU A 140 1.92 -16.06 2.23
C LEU A 140 1.73 -16.75 3.58
N GLU A 141 1.41 -15.99 4.64
CA GLU A 141 1.03 -16.54 5.94
C GLU A 141 -0.11 -17.55 5.80
N ARG A 142 -1.24 -17.14 5.21
CA ARG A 142 -2.42 -18.00 5.02
C ARG A 142 -2.09 -19.23 4.18
N ALA A 143 -1.33 -19.07 3.10
CA ALA A 143 -0.93 -20.17 2.23
C ALA A 143 -0.04 -21.17 2.97
N LEU A 144 0.95 -20.71 3.74
CA LEU A 144 1.84 -21.57 4.53
C LEU A 144 1.08 -22.29 5.66
N TYR A 145 0.13 -21.64 6.34
CA TYR A 145 -0.73 -22.31 7.32
C TYR A 145 -1.61 -23.37 6.67
N ARG A 146 -2.22 -23.11 5.51
CA ARG A 146 -2.96 -24.14 4.77
C ARG A 146 -2.07 -25.31 4.36
N ILE A 147 -0.84 -25.04 3.92
CA ILE A 147 0.14 -26.10 3.61
C ILE A 147 0.49 -26.90 4.87
N GLN A 148 0.63 -26.24 6.02
CA GLN A 148 0.84 -26.90 7.30
C GLN A 148 -0.34 -27.81 7.67
N GLU A 149 -1.58 -27.32 7.56
CA GLU A 149 -2.80 -28.12 7.79
C GLU A 149 -2.85 -29.35 6.85
N LYS A 150 -2.50 -29.17 5.58
CA LYS A 150 -2.42 -30.29 4.63
C LYS A 150 -1.31 -31.28 4.98
N ARG A 151 -0.16 -30.80 5.49
CA ARG A 151 0.93 -31.66 5.97
C ARG A 151 0.52 -32.44 7.23
N GLU A 152 -0.25 -31.83 8.11
CA GLU A 152 -0.77 -32.43 9.34
C GLU A 152 -1.98 -33.34 9.09
N SER A 153 -2.47 -33.42 7.84
CA SER A 153 -3.55 -34.33 7.49
C SER A 153 -3.16 -35.79 7.75
N PRO A 154 -4.08 -36.60 8.33
CA PRO A 154 -3.77 -37.97 8.72
C PRO A 154 -3.41 -38.83 7.52
N GLU A 155 -3.95 -38.57 6.33
CA GLU A 155 -3.63 -39.30 5.11
C GLU A 155 -2.20 -39.03 4.64
N VAL A 156 -1.72 -37.78 4.73
CA VAL A 156 -0.33 -37.43 4.40
C VAL A 156 0.62 -38.03 5.42
N LEU A 157 0.34 -37.92 6.71
CA LEU A 157 1.15 -38.55 7.76
C LEU A 157 1.23 -40.07 7.59
N LEU A 158 0.10 -40.71 7.28
CA LEU A 158 0.05 -42.15 6.99
C LEU A 158 0.93 -42.53 5.80
N THR A 159 0.96 -41.72 4.73
CA THR A 159 1.86 -42.00 3.59
C THR A 159 3.34 -41.96 3.99
N LEU A 160 3.71 -41.04 4.88
CA LEU A 160 5.08 -40.93 5.39
C LEU A 160 5.42 -42.11 6.31
N ASP A 161 4.47 -42.54 7.15
CA ASP A 161 4.63 -43.71 8.03
C ASP A 161 4.79 -45.01 7.24
N ILE A 162 4.04 -45.20 6.15
CA ILE A 162 4.19 -46.34 5.23
C ILE A 162 5.60 -46.33 4.60
N LEU A 163 6.07 -45.18 4.12
CA LEU A 163 7.42 -45.05 3.56
C LEU A 163 8.52 -45.33 4.59
N LYS A 164 8.30 -44.90 5.84
CA LYS A 164 9.20 -45.18 6.97
C LYS A 164 9.24 -46.67 7.31
N HIS A 165 8.09 -47.35 7.32
CA HIS A 165 8.00 -48.80 7.52
C HIS A 165 8.68 -49.58 6.38
N GLY A 166 8.50 -49.13 5.14
CA GLY A 166 9.17 -49.67 3.94
C GLY A 166 10.66 -49.36 3.84
N LYS A 167 11.31 -48.87 4.90
CA LYS A 167 12.74 -48.49 4.99
C LYS A 167 13.18 -47.41 3.99
N ARG A 168 12.26 -46.59 3.47
CA ARG A 168 12.56 -45.51 2.52
C ARG A 168 12.73 -44.15 3.22
N PHE A 169 13.75 -44.08 4.07
CA PHE A 169 14.00 -42.91 4.92
C PHE A 169 14.35 -41.63 4.15
N HIS A 170 14.92 -41.74 2.95
CA HIS A 170 15.28 -40.55 2.15
C HIS A 170 14.07 -39.66 1.85
N ALA A 171 12.93 -40.24 1.49
CA ALA A 171 11.72 -39.47 1.15
C ALA A 171 11.14 -38.76 2.38
N THR A 172 11.13 -39.43 3.54
CA THR A 172 10.60 -38.88 4.78
C THR A 172 11.51 -37.80 5.36
N VAL A 173 12.83 -38.03 5.36
CA VAL A 173 13.81 -37.05 5.85
C VAL A 173 13.81 -35.81 4.95
N SER A 174 13.85 -35.97 3.62
CA SER A 174 13.77 -34.83 2.70
C SER A 174 12.46 -34.07 2.81
N PHE A 175 11.33 -34.72 3.10
CA PHE A 175 10.07 -34.01 3.32
C PHE A 175 10.09 -33.14 4.59
N ASP A 176 10.77 -33.58 5.65
CA ASP A 176 10.90 -32.82 6.89
C ASP A 176 11.96 -31.71 6.80
N THR A 177 13.07 -31.93 6.08
CA THR A 177 14.17 -30.96 5.99
C THR A 177 14.08 -30.04 4.78
N ASP A 178 13.75 -30.56 3.59
CA ASP A 178 13.91 -29.84 2.32
C ASP A 178 12.68 -29.00 1.95
N THR A 179 11.59 -29.09 2.70
CA THR A 179 10.40 -28.26 2.43
C THR A 179 10.63 -26.78 2.75
N GLY A 180 11.53 -26.46 3.68
CA GLY A 180 11.76 -25.08 4.15
C GLY A 180 10.56 -24.45 4.86
N LEU A 181 9.48 -25.22 5.08
CA LEU A 181 8.21 -24.73 5.62
C LEU A 181 8.38 -24.15 7.02
N LYS A 182 9.17 -24.79 7.88
CA LYS A 182 9.42 -24.32 9.25
C LYS A 182 10.10 -22.95 9.28
N GLN A 183 11.12 -22.74 8.44
CA GLN A 183 11.83 -21.47 8.35
C GLN A 183 10.94 -20.38 7.74
N ALA A 184 10.16 -20.72 6.71
CA ALA A 184 9.21 -19.81 6.08
C ALA A 184 8.12 -19.37 7.09
N LEU A 185 7.53 -20.30 7.84
CA LEU A 185 6.54 -19.99 8.89
C LEU A 185 7.15 -19.14 10.01
N GLU A 186 8.36 -19.45 10.48
CA GLU A 186 9.03 -18.62 11.49
C GLU A 186 9.25 -17.19 10.98
N THR A 187 9.73 -17.05 9.74
CA THR A 187 9.98 -15.73 9.13
C THR A 187 8.68 -14.94 8.95
N VAL A 188 7.62 -15.59 8.46
CA VAL A 188 6.33 -14.92 8.26
C VAL A 188 5.69 -14.56 9.60
N ASN A 189 5.73 -15.44 10.60
CA ASN A 189 5.23 -15.13 11.94
C ASN A 189 6.02 -14.01 12.63
N ASP A 190 7.32 -13.91 12.36
CA ASP A 190 8.16 -12.82 12.85
C ASP A 190 7.84 -11.48 12.16
N TYR A 191 7.43 -11.49 10.88
CA TYR A 191 7.02 -10.28 10.16
C TYR A 191 5.53 -9.94 10.36
N ASN A 192 4.73 -10.89 10.82
CA ASN A 192 3.28 -10.74 10.98
C ASN A 192 2.88 -9.53 11.86
N PRO A 193 3.53 -9.23 13.01
CA PRO A 193 3.18 -8.05 13.81
C PRO A 193 3.36 -6.72 13.07
N LEU A 194 4.24 -6.68 12.06
CA LEU A 194 4.52 -5.52 11.22
C LEU A 194 3.59 -5.46 9.99
N MET A 195 3.20 -6.61 9.42
CA MET A 195 2.36 -6.62 8.21
C MET A 195 0.87 -6.62 8.55
N LYS A 196 0.49 -7.12 9.72
CA LYS A 196 -0.90 -7.14 10.19
C LYS A 196 -1.35 -5.78 10.69
N ASP A 197 -2.60 -5.45 10.39
CA ASP A 197 -3.28 -4.21 10.79
C ASP A 197 -2.48 -2.94 10.42
N PHE A 198 -1.83 -2.96 9.26
CA PHE A 198 -1.04 -1.82 8.79
C PHE A 198 -1.96 -0.67 8.33
N PRO A 199 -1.83 0.55 8.87
CA PRO A 199 -2.78 1.64 8.63
C PRO A 199 -2.51 2.39 7.30
N LEU A 200 -2.28 1.68 6.20
CA LEU A 200 -2.13 2.33 4.88
C LEU A 200 -3.45 2.76 4.26
N ASN A 201 -4.55 2.11 4.63
CA ASN A 201 -5.88 2.42 4.10
C ASN A 201 -6.30 3.85 4.46
N ASP A 202 -5.85 4.35 5.62
CA ASP A 202 -6.11 5.72 6.04
C ASP A 202 -5.42 6.73 5.11
N LEU A 203 -4.24 6.41 4.58
CA LEU A 203 -3.54 7.26 3.60
C LEU A 203 -4.22 7.19 2.24
N LEU A 204 -4.61 6.00 1.79
CA LEU A 204 -5.17 5.78 0.45
C LEU A 204 -6.62 6.27 0.30
N SER A 205 -7.37 6.32 1.40
CA SER A 205 -8.74 6.83 1.46
C SER A 205 -8.84 8.31 1.87
N ALA A 206 -7.71 8.95 2.21
CA ALA A 206 -7.72 10.34 2.66
C ALA A 206 -8.07 11.31 1.52
N THR A 207 -9.08 12.13 1.75
CA THR A 207 -9.50 13.23 0.87
C THR A 207 -9.03 14.60 1.35
N GLU A 208 -8.54 14.69 2.59
CA GLU A 208 -8.09 15.90 3.27
C GLU A 208 -6.61 15.80 3.65
N LEU A 209 -5.90 16.93 3.60
CA LEU A 209 -4.47 16.99 3.96
C LEU A 209 -4.23 16.62 5.43
N ASP A 210 -5.15 17.00 6.33
CA ASP A 210 -5.07 16.62 7.74
C ASP A 210 -5.16 15.11 7.96
N LYS A 211 -6.02 14.42 7.19
CA LYS A 211 -6.13 12.96 7.24
C LYS A 211 -4.89 12.28 6.69
N ILE A 212 -4.27 12.83 5.64
CA ILE A 212 -2.97 12.36 5.14
C ILE A 212 -1.91 12.46 6.25
N ARG A 213 -1.83 13.61 6.94
CA ARG A 213 -0.91 13.80 8.07
C ARG A 213 -1.15 12.79 9.18
N GLN A 214 -2.39 12.59 9.60
CA GLN A 214 -2.75 11.62 10.64
C GLN A 214 -2.39 10.19 10.22
N ALA A 215 -2.66 9.82 8.97
CA ALA A 215 -2.29 8.52 8.42
C ALA A 215 -0.78 8.32 8.42
N LEU A 216 0.02 9.34 8.06
CA LEU A 216 1.49 9.26 8.13
C LEU A 216 1.98 8.99 9.56
N VAL A 217 1.43 9.70 10.56
CA VAL A 217 1.78 9.48 11.96
C VAL A 217 1.41 8.06 12.41
N ALA A 218 0.22 7.57 12.03
CA ALA A 218 -0.23 6.22 12.35
C ALA A 218 0.69 5.16 11.71
N ILE A 219 1.04 5.33 10.43
CA ILE A 219 1.95 4.46 9.68
C ILE A 219 3.33 4.44 10.34
N PHE A 220 3.93 5.60 10.63
CA PHE A 220 5.25 5.66 11.24
C PHE A 220 5.28 5.13 12.68
N THR A 221 4.20 5.30 13.44
CA THR A 221 4.05 4.70 14.76
C THR A 221 3.98 3.17 14.66
N HIS A 222 3.25 2.63 13.69
CA HIS A 222 3.18 1.18 13.43
C HIS A 222 4.54 0.62 13.00
N LEU A 223 5.27 1.32 12.13
CA LEU A 223 6.62 0.93 11.68
C LEU A 223 7.64 0.82 12.82
N ARG A 224 7.40 1.38 14.01
CA ARG A 224 8.28 1.17 15.18
C ARG A 224 8.34 -0.29 15.63
N LYS A 225 7.33 -1.10 15.28
CA LYS A 225 7.30 -2.55 15.52
C LYS A 225 8.43 -3.30 14.82
N ILE A 226 9.12 -2.70 13.83
CA ILE A 226 10.34 -3.25 13.21
C ILE A 226 11.38 -3.64 14.26
N ARG A 227 11.42 -2.95 15.42
CA ARG A 227 12.34 -3.29 16.52
C ARG A 227 12.17 -4.72 17.05
N ASN A 228 10.94 -5.24 17.03
CA ASN A 228 10.60 -6.53 17.61
C ASN A 228 10.58 -7.66 16.57
N THR A 229 10.69 -7.31 15.29
CA THR A 229 10.70 -8.24 14.15
C THR A 229 12.11 -8.29 13.55
N LYS A 230 12.56 -9.39 12.96
CA LYS A 230 13.84 -9.46 12.24
C LYS A 230 13.74 -8.91 10.81
N TYR A 231 12.84 -7.98 10.55
CA TYR A 231 12.60 -7.44 9.21
C TYR A 231 13.89 -6.81 8.62
N PRO A 232 14.30 -7.15 7.38
CA PRO A 232 15.56 -6.68 6.84
C PRO A 232 15.52 -5.17 6.58
N ILE A 233 16.58 -4.47 6.96
CA ILE A 233 16.66 -3.02 6.87
C ILE A 233 16.50 -2.54 5.42
N GLN A 234 17.13 -3.22 4.46
CA GLN A 234 17.01 -2.86 3.04
C GLN A 234 15.55 -2.94 2.55
N ARG A 235 14.81 -3.97 2.97
CA ARG A 235 13.38 -4.10 2.64
C ARG A 235 12.55 -3.01 3.32
N ALA A 236 12.87 -2.65 4.57
CA ALA A 236 12.23 -1.53 5.26
C ALA A 236 12.43 -0.21 4.52
N LEU A 237 13.65 0.06 4.03
CA LEU A 237 13.94 1.28 3.25
C LEU A 237 13.13 1.31 1.95
N ARG A 238 12.96 0.17 1.28
CA ARG A 238 12.13 0.05 0.06
C ARG A 238 10.64 0.22 0.35
N LEU A 239 10.15 -0.34 1.44
CA LEU A 239 8.78 -0.15 1.89
C LEU A 239 8.50 1.33 2.20
N VAL A 240 9.43 2.04 2.85
CA VAL A 240 9.32 3.50 3.06
C VAL A 240 9.32 4.27 1.73
N GLU A 241 10.13 3.85 0.76
CA GLU A 241 10.13 4.43 -0.58
C GLU A 241 8.78 4.22 -1.30
N ALA A 242 8.17 3.04 -1.15
CA ALA A 242 6.84 2.74 -1.66
C ALA A 242 5.75 3.60 -0.98
N ILE A 243 5.79 3.74 0.35
CA ILE A 243 4.88 4.65 1.07
C ILE A 243 5.05 6.09 0.55
N SER A 244 6.28 6.53 0.26
CA SER A 244 6.50 7.85 -0.33
C SER A 244 5.87 7.99 -1.73
N ARG A 245 5.83 6.92 -2.54
CA ARG A 245 5.15 6.94 -3.85
C ARG A 245 3.64 7.04 -3.67
N ASP A 246 3.09 6.29 -2.71
CA ASP A 246 1.67 6.31 -2.35
C ASP A 246 1.27 7.71 -1.83
N LEU A 247 2.08 8.30 -0.94
CA LEU A 247 1.92 9.68 -0.46
C LEU A 247 1.92 10.68 -1.63
N SER A 248 2.86 10.57 -2.56
CA SER A 248 2.93 11.49 -3.70
C SER A 248 1.69 11.38 -4.59
N SER A 249 1.19 10.17 -4.82
CA SER A 249 -0.01 9.91 -5.63
C SER A 249 -1.26 10.48 -4.95
N GLN A 250 -1.39 10.29 -3.63
CA GLN A 250 -2.50 10.85 -2.86
C GLN A 250 -2.45 12.37 -2.78
N LEU A 251 -1.26 12.97 -2.59
CA LEU A 251 -1.10 14.42 -2.67
C LEU A 251 -1.53 14.94 -4.05
N LEU A 252 -1.13 14.29 -5.14
CA LEU A 252 -1.61 14.68 -6.48
C LEU A 252 -3.15 14.56 -6.60
N LYS A 253 -3.76 13.50 -6.07
CA LYS A 253 -5.23 13.30 -6.08
C LYS A 253 -5.95 14.42 -5.32
N VAL A 254 -5.45 14.80 -4.13
CA VAL A 254 -6.03 15.90 -3.33
C VAL A 254 -5.80 17.26 -4.01
N LEU A 255 -4.57 17.54 -4.48
CA LEU A 255 -4.23 18.81 -5.11
C LEU A 255 -4.96 19.01 -6.46
N GLY A 256 -5.18 17.93 -7.21
CA GLY A 256 -5.90 17.97 -8.48
C GLY A 256 -7.32 18.53 -8.37
N THR A 257 -7.99 18.27 -7.25
CA THR A 257 -9.36 18.78 -7.01
C THR A 257 -9.41 20.28 -6.69
N ARG A 258 -8.31 20.84 -6.17
CA ARG A 258 -8.22 22.21 -5.64
C ARG A 258 -7.92 23.28 -6.70
N LYS A 259 -7.55 22.89 -7.94
CA LYS A 259 -7.23 23.80 -9.06
C LYS A 259 -6.44 25.05 -8.62
N LEU A 260 -5.32 24.83 -7.94
CA LEU A 260 -4.51 25.84 -7.21
C LEU A 260 -4.20 27.13 -8.00
N MET A 261 -4.15 27.07 -9.33
CA MET A 261 -3.84 28.23 -10.19
C MET A 261 -5.04 29.13 -10.50
N HIS A 262 -6.27 28.69 -10.24
CA HIS A 262 -7.50 29.46 -10.50
C HIS A 262 -8.06 30.10 -9.22
N VAL A 263 -7.64 29.60 -8.06
CA VAL A 263 -8.15 30.05 -6.76
C VAL A 263 -7.45 31.33 -6.29
N ALA A 264 -8.08 32.09 -5.39
CA ALA A 264 -7.48 33.28 -4.79
C ALA A 264 -6.20 32.96 -4.00
N TYR A 265 -5.33 33.96 -3.79
CA TYR A 265 -4.05 33.75 -3.13
C TYR A 265 -4.21 33.26 -1.68
N GLU A 266 -5.24 33.70 -0.95
CA GLU A 266 -5.49 33.30 0.44
C GLU A 266 -5.79 31.80 0.59
N GLU A 267 -6.66 31.24 -0.25
CA GLU A 267 -6.96 29.81 -0.26
C GLU A 267 -5.74 28.98 -0.72
N PHE A 268 -4.99 29.51 -1.69
CA PHE A 268 -3.73 28.90 -2.10
C PHE A 268 -2.72 28.84 -0.95
N GLU A 269 -2.57 29.91 -0.18
CA GLU A 269 -1.62 29.92 0.95
C GLU A 269 -2.05 28.95 2.05
N LYS A 270 -3.35 28.87 2.39
CA LYS A 270 -3.86 27.86 3.34
C LYS A 270 -3.54 26.43 2.89
N VAL A 271 -3.81 26.09 1.62
CA VAL A 271 -3.52 24.75 1.10
C VAL A 271 -2.02 24.48 1.05
N MET A 272 -1.20 25.47 0.68
CA MET A 272 0.26 25.32 0.67
C MET A 272 0.83 25.11 2.07
N VAL A 273 0.40 25.89 3.06
CA VAL A 273 0.82 25.68 4.46
C VAL A 273 0.47 24.27 4.92
N ALA A 274 -0.77 23.81 4.71
CA ALA A 274 -1.17 22.44 5.06
C ALA A 274 -0.36 21.36 4.33
N CYS A 275 0.01 21.57 3.05
CA CYS A 275 0.88 20.63 2.33
C CYS A 275 2.30 20.61 2.92
N PHE A 276 2.86 21.77 3.27
CA PHE A 276 4.19 21.85 3.89
C PHE A 276 4.20 21.27 5.31
N GLU A 277 3.11 21.39 6.06
CA GLU A 277 2.94 20.67 7.33
C GLU A 277 3.01 19.15 7.12
N VAL A 278 2.33 18.61 6.09
CA VAL A 278 2.40 17.18 5.76
C VAL A 278 3.85 16.78 5.43
N PHE A 279 4.57 17.54 4.61
CA PHE A 279 5.99 17.26 4.31
C PHE A 279 6.89 17.34 5.55
N GLN A 280 6.67 18.33 6.42
CA GLN A 280 7.44 18.46 7.66
C GLN A 280 7.17 17.27 8.59
N THR A 281 5.91 16.86 8.76
CA THR A 281 5.59 15.67 9.56
C THR A 281 6.20 14.39 8.99
N TRP A 282 6.30 14.28 7.65
CA TRP A 282 7.02 13.19 7.03
C TRP A 282 8.50 13.22 7.41
N ASP A 283 9.18 14.35 7.23
CA ASP A 283 10.61 14.47 7.53
C ASP A 283 10.91 14.20 9.01
N ASP A 284 10.11 14.75 9.94
CA ASP A 284 10.28 14.57 11.39
C ASP A 284 10.09 13.11 11.82
N GLU A 285 9.02 12.44 11.37
CA GLU A 285 8.76 11.04 11.72
C GLU A 285 9.73 10.08 11.00
N TYR A 286 10.12 10.40 9.77
CA TYR A 286 11.12 9.64 9.04
C TYR A 286 12.50 9.76 9.69
N GLU A 287 12.89 10.92 10.21
CA GLU A 287 14.12 11.09 10.98
C GLU A 287 14.10 10.21 12.26
N LYS A 288 12.99 10.18 12.99
CA LYS A 288 12.82 9.27 14.15
C LYS A 288 12.96 7.80 13.75
N LEU A 289 12.41 7.41 12.60
CA LEU A 289 12.61 6.06 12.07
C LEU A 289 14.06 5.77 11.67
N GLN A 290 14.78 6.74 11.10
CA GLN A 290 16.20 6.57 10.79
C GLN A 290 17.02 6.32 12.06
N VAL A 291 16.74 7.07 13.14
CA VAL A 291 17.38 6.84 14.44
C VAL A 291 17.10 5.42 14.93
N LEU A 292 15.84 4.97 14.86
CA LEU A 292 15.45 3.60 15.24
C LEU A 292 16.19 2.55 14.40
N LEU A 293 16.28 2.73 13.08
CA LEU A 293 17.01 1.83 12.19
C LEU A 293 18.51 1.82 12.50
N ARG A 294 19.12 2.96 12.81
CA ARG A 294 20.52 3.04 13.24
C ARG A 294 20.75 2.28 14.56
N ASP A 295 19.82 2.36 15.51
CA ASP A 295 19.89 1.59 16.76
C ASP A 295 19.80 0.08 16.52
N ILE A 296 19.01 -0.35 15.53
CA ILE A 296 18.94 -1.75 15.11
C ILE A 296 20.26 -2.19 14.47
N VAL A 297 20.84 -1.38 13.57
CA VAL A 297 22.16 -1.65 12.97
C VAL A 297 23.24 -1.76 14.04
N LYS A 298 23.24 -0.85 15.02
CA LYS A 298 24.21 -0.86 16.12
C LYS A 298 24.10 -2.12 16.97
N ARG A 299 22.89 -2.64 17.20
CA ARG A 299 22.64 -3.91 17.91
C ARG A 299 23.00 -5.15 17.09
N LYS A 300 22.84 -5.10 15.77
CA LYS A 300 23.16 -6.20 14.84
C LYS A 300 24.61 -6.18 14.32
N ARG A 301 25.50 -5.42 14.96
CA ARG A 301 26.89 -5.18 14.54
C ARG A 301 27.81 -6.40 14.75
N GLU A 302 27.41 -7.57 14.26
CA GLU A 302 28.31 -8.70 14.01
C GLU A 302 28.58 -8.92 12.51
N GLU A 303 27.72 -8.41 11.62
CA GLU A 303 27.92 -8.52 10.18
C GLU A 303 28.40 -7.17 9.61
N ASN A 304 29.61 -7.15 9.03
CA ASN A 304 30.22 -6.00 8.38
C ASN A 304 29.43 -5.54 7.13
N LEU A 305 28.28 -4.92 7.32
CA LEU A 305 27.49 -4.34 6.23
C LEU A 305 27.76 -2.85 6.09
N LYS A 306 28.37 -2.47 4.97
CA LYS A 306 28.29 -1.10 4.43
C LYS A 306 26.86 -0.84 3.96
N MET A 307 25.94 -0.54 4.89
CA MET A 307 24.57 -0.17 4.53
C MET A 307 24.55 1.20 3.88
N VAL A 308 24.16 1.22 2.61
CA VAL A 308 23.98 2.44 1.84
C VAL A 308 22.54 2.94 2.04
N TRP A 309 22.40 4.02 2.79
CA TRP A 309 21.14 4.71 3.04
C TRP A 309 20.74 5.54 1.80
N ARG A 310 20.36 4.87 0.71
CA ARG A 310 19.82 5.54 -0.49
C ARG A 310 18.30 5.53 -0.43
N ILE A 311 17.73 6.55 0.22
CA ILE A 311 16.30 6.88 0.09
C ILE A 311 16.21 8.24 -0.61
N ASN A 312 15.77 8.20 -1.87
CA ASN A 312 15.32 9.37 -2.59
C ASN A 312 13.80 9.28 -2.72
N PRO A 313 13.05 9.86 -1.78
CA PRO A 313 11.61 9.71 -1.77
C PRO A 313 10.97 10.47 -2.94
N ALA A 314 9.96 9.88 -3.58
CA ALA A 314 9.29 10.45 -4.75
C ALA A 314 8.64 11.83 -4.45
N HIS A 315 8.17 12.03 -3.22
CA HIS A 315 7.47 13.25 -2.84
C HIS A 315 8.40 14.49 -2.80
N ARG A 316 9.73 14.33 -2.69
CA ARG A 316 10.68 15.47 -2.71
C ARG A 316 10.64 16.24 -4.02
N LYS A 317 10.45 15.54 -5.14
CA LYS A 317 10.29 16.17 -6.46
C LYS A 317 9.01 17.00 -6.52
N LEU A 318 7.93 16.51 -5.90
CA LEU A 318 6.67 17.22 -5.77
C LEU A 318 6.80 18.44 -4.87
N GLN A 319 7.47 18.31 -3.72
CA GLN A 319 7.74 19.40 -2.79
C GLN A 319 8.50 20.54 -3.47
N ALA A 320 9.57 20.25 -4.20
CA ALA A 320 10.33 21.26 -4.95
C ALA A 320 9.46 21.98 -6.00
N ARG A 321 8.54 21.28 -6.65
CA ARG A 321 7.57 21.88 -7.58
C ARG A 321 6.58 22.79 -6.85
N LEU A 322 6.09 22.40 -5.67
CA LEU A 322 5.19 23.22 -4.87
C LEU A 322 5.89 24.47 -4.31
N ASP A 323 7.16 24.38 -3.96
CA ASP A 323 7.98 25.55 -3.60
C ASP A 323 8.11 26.55 -4.75
N GLN A 324 8.32 26.06 -5.97
CA GLN A 324 8.33 26.91 -7.17
C GLN A 324 6.97 27.61 -7.36
N MET A 325 5.87 26.88 -7.22
CA MET A 325 4.52 27.45 -7.31
C MET A 325 4.26 28.50 -6.22
N ARG A 326 4.72 28.25 -4.99
CA ARG A 326 4.61 29.20 -3.86
C ARG A 326 5.37 30.48 -4.14
N LYS A 327 6.62 30.38 -4.60
CA LYS A 327 7.44 31.55 -4.99
C LYS A 327 6.80 32.32 -6.14
N PHE A 328 6.31 31.63 -7.17
CA PHE A 328 5.65 32.22 -8.32
C PHE A 328 4.41 33.05 -7.90
N ARG A 329 3.50 32.47 -7.11
CA ARG A 329 2.29 33.19 -6.68
C ARG A 329 2.58 34.34 -5.71
N ARG A 330 3.60 34.20 -4.85
CA ARG A 330 4.07 35.30 -4.00
C ARG A 330 4.59 36.47 -4.83
N GLN A 331 5.43 36.19 -5.83
CA GLN A 331 5.93 37.22 -6.74
C GLN A 331 4.80 37.88 -7.54
N HIS A 332 3.84 37.10 -8.03
CA HIS A 332 2.66 37.62 -8.72
C HIS A 332 1.86 38.59 -7.84
N GLU A 333 1.59 38.24 -6.58
CA GLU A 333 0.83 39.12 -5.68
C GLU A 333 1.64 40.37 -5.27
N GLN A 334 2.95 40.24 -5.08
CA GLN A 334 3.84 41.38 -4.86
C GLN A 334 3.83 42.33 -6.07
N LEU A 335 3.95 41.81 -7.29
CA LEU A 335 3.87 42.60 -8.52
C LEU A 335 2.52 43.31 -8.63
N ARG A 336 1.41 42.59 -8.40
CA ARG A 336 0.06 43.18 -8.41
C ARG A 336 -0.07 44.30 -7.38
N ALA A 337 0.42 44.10 -6.16
CA ALA A 337 0.39 45.12 -5.11
C ALA A 337 1.21 46.36 -5.48
N VAL A 338 2.41 46.18 -6.03
CA VAL A 338 3.26 47.29 -6.51
C VAL A 338 2.57 48.03 -7.66
N ILE A 339 2.06 47.32 -8.66
CA ILE A 339 1.36 47.90 -9.81
C ILE A 339 0.14 48.71 -9.37
N VAL A 340 -0.71 48.15 -8.49
CA VAL A 340 -1.90 48.85 -7.98
C VAL A 340 -1.51 50.10 -7.18
N ARG A 341 -0.48 50.01 -6.34
CA ARG A 341 0.01 51.14 -5.54
C ARG A 341 0.65 52.25 -6.39
N VAL A 342 1.34 51.90 -7.48
CA VAL A 342 2.05 52.87 -8.34
C VAL A 342 1.12 53.47 -9.40
N LEU A 343 0.18 52.70 -9.97
CA LEU A 343 -0.69 53.17 -11.05
C LEU A 343 -1.98 53.84 -10.55
N ARG A 344 -2.56 53.48 -9.39
CA ARG A 344 -3.78 54.13 -8.89
C ARG A 344 -3.61 55.62 -8.54
N PRO A 345 -2.50 56.09 -7.94
CA PRO A 345 -2.33 57.51 -7.61
C PRO A 345 -2.33 58.42 -8.85
N GLN A 346 -1.87 57.92 -10.01
CA GLN A 346 -1.82 58.71 -11.24
C GLN A 346 -3.20 58.94 -11.85
N VAL A 347 -4.11 57.97 -11.79
CA VAL A 347 -5.46 58.13 -12.38
C VAL A 347 -6.31 59.11 -11.57
N THR A 348 -6.18 59.13 -10.23
CA THR A 348 -6.87 60.11 -9.38
C THR A 348 -6.28 61.51 -9.49
N ALA A 349 -4.96 61.64 -9.67
CA ALA A 349 -4.31 62.95 -9.87
C ALA A 349 -4.71 63.60 -11.22
N VAL A 350 -4.81 62.80 -12.29
CA VAL A 350 -5.26 63.29 -13.62
C VAL A 350 -6.76 63.63 -13.61
N ALA A 351 -7.59 62.87 -12.88
CA ALA A 351 -9.01 63.18 -12.73
C ALA A 351 -9.28 64.46 -11.93
N GLN A 352 -8.41 64.82 -10.97
CA GLN A 352 -8.51 66.08 -10.23
C GLN A 352 -7.94 67.28 -11.01
N GLN A 353 -6.94 67.10 -11.87
CA GLN A 353 -6.45 68.17 -12.75
C GLN A 353 -7.47 68.55 -13.84
N ASN A 354 -8.26 67.60 -14.35
CA ASN A 354 -9.27 67.88 -15.38
C ASN A 354 -10.59 68.51 -14.87
N GLN A 355 -10.76 68.72 -13.56
CA GLN A 355 -11.94 69.42 -12.99
C GLN A 355 -11.67 70.90 -12.68
N GLY A 356 -10.47 71.42 -12.96
CA GLY A 356 -10.06 72.80 -12.64
C GLY A 356 -10.21 73.82 -13.77
N GLU A 357 -10.48 73.42 -15.02
CA GLU A 357 -10.67 74.33 -16.15
C GLU A 357 -12.13 74.37 -16.59
N VAL A 358 -12.94 75.17 -15.89
CA VAL A 358 -14.20 75.70 -16.42
C VAL A 358 -13.94 77.15 -16.78
N PRO A 359 -13.95 77.56 -18.06
CA PRO A 359 -13.88 78.97 -18.42
C PRO A 359 -15.25 79.63 -18.18
N GLU A 360 -15.27 80.73 -17.43
CA GLU A 360 -16.42 81.64 -17.36
C GLU A 360 -16.77 82.18 -18.75
N PRO A 361 -18.05 82.31 -19.11
CA PRO A 361 -18.45 82.91 -20.38
C PRO A 361 -18.28 84.44 -20.32
N GLN A 362 -17.51 84.99 -21.25
CA GLN A 362 -17.41 86.43 -21.48
C GLN A 362 -18.64 86.95 -22.23
N ASP A 363 -19.44 87.80 -21.57
CA ASP A 363 -20.55 88.54 -22.19
C ASP A 363 -20.02 89.58 -23.20
N MET A 364 -20.36 89.40 -24.48
CA MET A 364 -20.14 90.38 -25.54
C MET A 364 -21.20 91.49 -25.47
N LYS A 365 -20.76 92.73 -25.23
CA LYS A 365 -21.54 93.95 -25.51
C LYS A 365 -21.56 94.20 -27.02
N VAL A 366 -22.76 94.28 -27.60
CA VAL A 366 -22.99 94.80 -28.96
C VAL A 366 -23.28 96.30 -28.85
N ALA A 367 -22.51 97.11 -29.57
CA ALA A 367 -22.77 98.52 -29.80
C ALA A 367 -23.01 98.73 -31.31
N GLU A 368 -24.10 99.47 -31.58
CA GLU A 368 -24.67 99.98 -32.84
C GLU A 368 -25.21 98.98 -33.88
#